data_AF-A0A1C5MRL3-F1
#
_entry.id   AF-A0A1C5MRL3-F1
#
_cell.length_a   1.000
_cell.length_b   1.000
_cell.length_c   1.000
_cell.angle_alpha   90.00
_cell.angle_beta   90.00
_cell.angle_gamma   90.00
#
_symmetry.space_group_name_H-M   'P 1'
#
loop_
_entity.id
_entity.type
_entity.pdbx_description
1 polymer ?
#
loop_
_entity_poly.entity_id
_entity_poly.type
_entity_poly.pdbx_seq_one_letter_code
_entity_poly.pdbx_strand_id
1 'polypeptide(L)'
;MRKTVVTFLFLLMTITSFAQSETAKPTFGVELDREVAVAIIEKETYKDVIVELKSAEFNDFFVEGVKVTVKDAKTGKKIYKKRFSKSYLYGFSDGSIQVGKGNTLTQLALQKSKELNVWVMQIRAKGIY
;
A
#
# COMPACT_ATOMS: atom_id res chain seq x y z
N MET A 1 25.64 21.70 -19.98
CA MET A 1 24.72 20.55 -19.84
C MET A 1 25.46 19.28 -19.37
N ARG A 2 26.24 19.36 -18.28
CA ARG A 2 26.96 18.19 -17.70
C ARG A 2 26.60 17.89 -16.24
N LYS A 3 25.95 18.83 -15.54
CA LYS A 3 25.58 18.69 -14.12
C LYS A 3 24.18 18.10 -13.91
N THR A 4 23.27 18.31 -14.86
CA THR A 4 21.87 17.83 -14.76
C THR A 4 21.71 16.34 -15.06
N VAL A 5 22.63 15.74 -15.84
CA VAL A 5 22.61 14.31 -16.16
C VAL A 5 23.03 13.46 -14.95
N VAL A 6 23.94 13.98 -14.11
CA VAL A 6 24.40 13.27 -12.90
C VAL A 6 23.29 13.24 -11.84
N THR A 7 22.47 14.29 -11.72
CA THR A 7 21.36 14.32 -10.76
C THR A 7 20.26 13.30 -11.09
N PHE A 8 20.05 13.00 -12.38
CA PHE A 8 19.07 11.99 -12.81
C PHE A 8 19.54 10.55 -12.55
N LEU A 9 20.87 10.32 -12.49
CA LEU A 9 21.45 9.00 -12.25
C LEU A 9 21.34 8.57 -10.77
N PHE A 10 21.30 9.52 -9.83
CA PHE A 10 21.13 9.23 -8.40
C PHE A 10 19.69 8.88 -7.99
N LEU A 11 18.69 9.22 -8.81
CA LEU A 11 17.28 8.91 -8.53
C LEU A 11 16.92 7.43 -8.81
N LEU A 12 17.76 6.72 -9.58
CA LEU A 12 17.52 5.33 -10.00
C LEU A 12 18.14 4.28 -9.07
N MET A 13 18.90 4.67 -8.03
CA MET A 13 19.65 3.74 -7.17
C MET A 13 18.96 3.33 -5.86
N THR A 14 17.75 3.82 -5.55
CA THR A 14 17.09 3.48 -4.27
C THR A 14 16.06 2.36 -4.36
N ILE A 15 15.92 1.70 -5.51
CA ILE A 15 15.20 0.42 -5.56
C ILE A 15 16.19 -0.69 -5.16
N THR A 16 16.69 -0.63 -3.92
CA THR A 16 17.28 -1.82 -3.31
C THR A 16 16.15 -2.83 -3.19
N SER A 17 16.18 -3.83 -4.07
CA SER A 17 15.32 -5.00 -3.98
C SER A 17 15.47 -5.60 -2.58
N PHE A 18 14.49 -5.37 -1.71
CA PHE A 18 14.37 -6.15 -0.49
C PHE A 18 14.01 -7.57 -0.92
N ALA A 19 15.00 -8.44 -1.01
CA ALA A 19 14.79 -9.85 -0.78
C ALA A 19 14.48 -10.00 0.72
N GLN A 20 13.25 -9.64 1.11
CA GLN A 20 12.79 -9.70 2.50
C GLN A 20 12.67 -11.18 2.88
N SER A 21 13.60 -11.65 3.72
CA SER A 21 13.51 -12.94 4.44
C SER A 21 12.43 -12.90 5.53
N GLU A 22 11.75 -11.76 5.70
CA GLU A 22 10.64 -11.65 6.63
C GLU A 22 9.42 -12.39 6.11
N THR A 23 9.07 -13.50 6.78
CA THR A 23 7.79 -14.16 6.59
C THR A 23 6.74 -13.48 7.47
N ALA A 24 6.08 -12.45 6.93
CA ALA A 24 4.91 -11.86 7.57
C ALA A 24 3.72 -12.83 7.49
N LYS A 25 3.05 -13.07 8.62
CA LYS A 25 1.82 -13.87 8.64
C LYS A 25 0.63 -13.03 8.20
N PRO A 26 -0.37 -13.62 7.52
CA PRO A 26 -1.59 -12.91 7.18
C PRO A 26 -2.38 -12.56 8.44
N THR A 27 -3.00 -11.38 8.42
CA THR A 27 -3.82 -10.83 9.51
C THR A 27 -5.29 -10.82 9.11
N PHE A 28 -6.15 -11.33 9.98
CA PHE A 28 -7.60 -11.49 9.78
C PHE A 28 -8.39 -10.64 10.78
N GLY A 29 -9.62 -10.24 10.42
CA GLY A 29 -10.54 -9.52 11.31
C GLY A 29 -10.06 -8.12 11.74
N VAL A 30 -9.11 -7.51 11.03
CA VAL A 30 -8.54 -6.21 11.38
C VAL A 30 -9.09 -5.12 10.50
N GLU A 31 -9.46 -4.01 11.13
CA GLU A 31 -9.79 -2.75 10.50
C GLU A 31 -8.79 -1.69 10.97
N LEU A 32 -8.22 -0.95 10.03
CA LEU A 32 -7.32 0.17 10.32
C LEU A 32 -7.53 1.28 9.31
N ASP A 33 -7.26 2.50 9.75
CA ASP A 33 -7.21 3.68 8.92
C ASP A 33 -5.90 4.46 9.11
N ARG A 34 -5.47 5.15 8.06
CA ARG A 34 -4.27 6.00 8.08
C ARG A 34 -4.43 7.20 7.17
N GLU A 35 -3.96 8.35 7.67
CA GLU A 35 -3.68 9.51 6.82
C GLU A 35 -2.42 9.24 5.98
N VAL A 36 -2.51 9.54 4.70
CA VAL A 36 -1.47 9.29 3.69
C VAL A 36 -1.25 10.58 2.92
N ALA A 37 -0.02 11.07 2.96
CA ALA A 37 0.34 12.32 2.29
C ALA A 37 0.31 12.18 0.76
N VAL A 38 0.75 11.03 0.25
CA VAL A 38 0.77 10.73 -1.19
C VAL A 38 0.31 9.30 -1.44
N ALA A 39 -0.72 9.15 -2.25
CA ALA A 39 -1.25 7.87 -2.71
C ALA A 39 -1.18 7.76 -4.23
N ILE A 40 -0.53 6.73 -4.76
CA ILE A 40 -0.53 6.43 -6.19
C ILE A 40 -1.53 5.30 -6.45
N ILE A 41 -2.66 5.61 -7.07
CA ILE A 41 -3.73 4.66 -7.37
C ILE A 41 -3.78 4.44 -8.88
N GLU A 42 -3.49 3.23 -9.34
CA GLU A 42 -3.54 2.84 -10.76
C GLU A 42 -2.71 3.67 -11.77
N LYS A 43 -1.85 4.60 -11.32
CA LYS A 43 -0.94 5.54 -12.05
C LYS A 43 -1.20 6.98 -11.67
N GLU A 44 -2.33 7.27 -11.06
CA GLU A 44 -2.73 8.61 -10.70
C GLU A 44 -2.30 8.93 -9.27
N THR A 45 -1.79 10.14 -9.08
CA THR A 45 -1.30 10.63 -7.80
C THR A 45 -2.38 11.44 -7.10
N TYR A 46 -2.68 11.04 -5.88
CA TYR A 46 -3.59 11.72 -4.96
C TYR A 46 -2.80 12.19 -3.74
N LYS A 47 -3.19 13.33 -3.17
CA LYS A 47 -2.55 13.92 -2.00
C LYS A 47 -3.56 14.02 -0.86
N ASP A 48 -3.07 13.97 0.36
CA ASP A 48 -3.86 14.13 1.59
C ASP A 48 -5.11 13.24 1.57
N VAL A 49 -4.91 11.93 1.66
CA VAL A 49 -5.98 10.94 1.64
C VAL A 49 -6.03 10.14 2.93
N ILE A 50 -7.20 9.61 3.25
CA ILE A 50 -7.39 8.62 4.31
C ILE A 50 -7.60 7.27 3.64
N VAL A 51 -6.75 6.30 3.96
CA VAL A 51 -6.95 4.90 3.56
C VAL A 51 -7.55 4.13 4.72
N GLU A 52 -8.54 3.31 4.42
CA GLU A 52 -9.17 2.35 5.33
C GLU A 52 -8.95 0.94 4.76
N LEU A 53 -8.33 0.06 5.55
CA LEU A 53 -8.15 -1.35 5.23
C LEU A 53 -8.98 -2.19 6.19
N LYS A 54 -9.75 -3.12 5.63
CA LYS A 54 -10.56 -4.07 6.40
C LYS A 54 -10.35 -5.49 5.89
N SER A 55 -9.62 -6.31 6.64
CA SER A 55 -9.48 -7.73 6.34
C SER A 55 -10.74 -8.49 6.72
N ALA A 56 -11.02 -9.57 5.99
CA ALA A 56 -12.06 -10.52 6.36
C ALA A 56 -11.68 -11.28 7.64
N GLU A 57 -12.69 -11.72 8.39
CA GLU A 57 -12.50 -12.69 9.48
C GLU A 57 -12.04 -14.03 8.92
N PHE A 58 -11.26 -14.77 9.70
CA PHE A 58 -10.75 -16.08 9.26
C PHE A 58 -11.88 -17.10 8.99
N ASN A 59 -12.99 -17.00 9.74
CA ASN A 59 -14.13 -17.92 9.66
C ASN A 59 -15.32 -17.37 8.85
N ASP A 60 -15.13 -16.29 8.07
CA ASP A 60 -16.19 -15.74 7.23
C ASP A 60 -16.24 -16.47 5.89
N PHE A 61 -17.24 -17.34 5.72
CA PHE A 61 -17.46 -18.12 4.50
C PHE A 61 -18.02 -17.29 3.34
N PHE A 62 -18.53 -16.08 3.59
CA PHE A 62 -19.21 -15.24 2.60
C PHE A 62 -18.36 -14.05 2.15
N VAL A 63 -17.42 -13.59 2.98
CA VAL A 63 -16.57 -12.44 2.70
C VAL A 63 -15.10 -12.83 2.76
N GLU A 64 -14.45 -12.88 1.61
CA GLU A 64 -13.01 -13.09 1.51
C GLU A 64 -12.23 -11.79 1.23
N GLY A 65 -10.94 -11.79 1.56
CA GLY A 65 -10.02 -10.77 1.10
C GLY A 65 -9.92 -9.51 1.96
N VAL A 66 -9.26 -8.49 1.42
CA VAL A 66 -9.11 -7.18 2.08
C VAL A 66 -9.88 -6.11 1.30
N LYS A 67 -10.76 -5.39 2.00
CA LYS A 67 -11.42 -4.20 1.45
C LYS A 67 -10.54 -2.99 1.70
N VAL A 68 -10.29 -2.24 0.63
CA VAL A 68 -9.57 -0.98 0.63
C VAL A 68 -10.54 0.11 0.24
N THR A 69 -10.64 1.14 1.08
CA THR A 69 -11.35 2.38 0.77
C THR A 69 -10.35 3.52 0.88
N VAL A 70 -10.34 4.41 -0.09
CA VAL A 70 -9.54 5.63 -0.03
C VAL A 70 -10.47 6.82 -0.16
N LYS A 71 -10.29 7.80 0.71
CA LYS A 71 -11.09 9.03 0.76
C LYS A 71 -10.16 10.23 0.68
N ASP A 72 -10.61 11.27 0.00
CA ASP A 72 -10.00 12.59 0.11
C ASP A 72 -10.13 13.09 1.57
N ALA A 73 -9.04 13.50 2.21
CA ALA A 73 -9.04 13.83 3.63
C ALA A 73 -9.82 15.12 3.94
N LYS A 74 -9.90 16.05 2.99
CA LYS A 74 -10.56 17.35 3.18
C LYS A 74 -12.08 17.24 3.04
N THR A 75 -12.52 16.50 2.04
CA THR A 75 -13.93 16.40 1.65
C THR A 75 -14.60 15.13 2.15
N GLY A 76 -13.83 14.11 2.54
CA GLY A 76 -14.33 12.77 2.87
C GLY A 76 -14.84 11.97 1.67
N LYS A 77 -14.75 12.53 0.44
CA LYS A 77 -15.24 11.89 -0.78
C LYS A 77 -14.43 10.62 -1.06
N LYS A 78 -15.12 9.51 -1.31
CA LYS A 78 -14.48 8.25 -1.72
C LYS A 78 -13.89 8.40 -3.12
N ILE A 79 -12.57 8.24 -3.22
CA ILE A 79 -11.84 8.26 -4.49
C ILE A 79 -11.59 6.84 -5.01
N TYR A 80 -11.50 5.86 -4.11
CA TYR A 80 -11.31 4.47 -4.46
C TYR A 80 -12.02 3.56 -3.47
N LYS A 81 -12.60 2.47 -3.97
CA LYS A 81 -13.18 1.43 -3.13
C LYS A 81 -13.12 0.10 -3.86
N LYS A 82 -12.36 -0.85 -3.32
CA LYS A 82 -12.25 -2.20 -3.89
C LYS A 82 -12.03 -3.23 -2.81
N ARG A 83 -12.64 -4.41 -2.96
CA ARG A 83 -12.28 -5.60 -2.20
C ARG A 83 -11.38 -6.47 -3.07
N PHE A 84 -10.17 -6.70 -2.62
CA PHE A 84 -9.23 -7.61 -3.27
C PHE A 84 -9.56 -9.03 -2.80
N SER A 85 -10.21 -9.81 -3.67
CA SER A 85 -10.58 -11.20 -3.41
C SER A 85 -9.33 -12.07 -3.23
N LYS A 86 -9.37 -13.05 -2.32
CA LYS A 86 -8.26 -13.97 -2.03
C LYS A 86 -6.95 -13.26 -1.66
N SER A 87 -7.06 -12.06 -1.11
CA SER A 87 -5.92 -11.30 -0.60
C SER A 87 -5.86 -11.33 0.92
N TYR A 88 -4.69 -11.07 1.47
CA TYR A 88 -4.46 -10.97 2.91
C TYR A 88 -3.80 -9.64 3.24
N LEU A 89 -4.05 -9.18 4.46
CA LEU A 89 -3.36 -8.02 5.02
C LEU A 89 -2.12 -8.53 5.76
N TYR A 90 -0.97 -7.89 5.52
CA TYR A 90 0.29 -8.21 6.15
C TYR A 90 0.82 -6.97 6.84
N GLY A 91 1.18 -7.09 8.11
CA GLY A 91 1.95 -6.08 8.84
C GLY A 91 3.39 -6.56 9.02
N PHE A 92 4.35 -5.70 8.75
CA PHE A 92 5.77 -5.99 8.87
C PHE A 92 6.39 -5.33 10.11
N SER A 93 7.57 -5.81 10.51
CA SER A 93 8.28 -5.33 11.71
C SER A 93 8.69 -3.85 11.60
N ASP A 94 8.93 -3.37 10.37
CA ASP A 94 9.25 -1.99 10.05
C ASP A 94 8.03 -1.04 10.06
N GLY A 95 6.84 -1.57 10.37
CA GLY A 95 5.57 -0.85 10.40
C GLY A 95 4.92 -0.67 9.04
N SER A 96 5.50 -1.19 7.96
CA SER A 96 4.84 -1.23 6.66
C SER A 96 3.67 -2.23 6.65
N ILE A 97 2.69 -1.96 5.80
CA ILE A 97 1.50 -2.76 5.62
C ILE A 97 1.36 -3.07 4.13
N GLN A 98 1.07 -4.32 3.81
CA GLN A 98 0.79 -4.74 2.44
C GLN A 98 -0.54 -5.48 2.33
N VAL A 99 -1.18 -5.36 1.17
CA VAL A 99 -2.25 -6.27 0.75
C VAL A 99 -1.72 -7.12 -0.38
N GLY A 100 -1.55 -8.41 -0.10
CA GLY A 100 -1.01 -9.38 -1.04
C GLY A 100 -2.04 -10.44 -1.43
N LYS A 101 -2.01 -10.92 -2.67
CA LYS A 101 -2.77 -12.08 -3.13
C LYS A 101 -1.85 -13.31 -3.10
N GLY A 102 -1.94 -14.06 -2.00
CA GLY A 102 -0.97 -15.11 -1.66
C GLY A 102 0.47 -14.56 -1.64
N ASN A 103 1.45 -15.42 -1.97
CA ASN A 103 2.87 -15.05 -2.02
C ASN A 103 3.30 -14.51 -3.40
N THR A 104 2.35 -14.12 -4.25
CA THR A 104 2.59 -13.95 -5.69
C THR A 104 2.34 -12.55 -6.23
N LEU A 105 1.67 -11.68 -5.46
CA LEU A 105 1.19 -10.40 -5.98
C LEU A 105 0.94 -9.40 -4.85
N THR A 106 1.72 -8.33 -4.78
CA THR A 106 1.41 -7.19 -3.90
C THR A 106 0.51 -6.21 -4.63
N GLN A 107 -0.71 -6.00 -4.13
CA GLN A 107 -1.72 -5.12 -4.73
C GLN A 107 -1.80 -3.74 -4.04
N LEU A 108 -1.40 -3.67 -2.78
CA LEU A 108 -1.26 -2.43 -2.02
C LEU A 108 0.02 -2.49 -1.17
N ALA A 109 0.76 -1.38 -1.16
CA ALA A 109 1.83 -1.14 -0.22
C ALA A 109 1.60 0.20 0.49
N LEU A 110 1.66 0.20 1.81
CA LEU A 110 1.51 1.37 2.69
C LEU A 110 2.72 1.39 3.63
N GLN A 111 3.48 2.47 3.60
CA GLN A 111 4.71 2.57 4.38
C GLN A 111 4.99 4.01 4.80
N LYS A 112 5.77 4.18 5.86
CA LYS A 112 6.26 5.49 6.27
C LYS A 112 7.54 5.81 5.51
N SER A 113 7.57 6.92 4.78
CA SER A 113 8.78 7.43 4.14
C SER A 113 9.82 7.78 5.22
N LYS A 114 11.02 7.21 5.09
CA LYS A 114 12.14 7.47 6.03
C LYS A 114 12.65 8.90 5.93
N GLU A 115 12.64 9.48 4.73
CA GLU A 115 13.14 10.82 4.46
C GLU A 115 12.16 11.91 4.89
N LEU A 116 10.88 11.71 4.57
CA LEU A 116 9.84 12.73 4.77
C LEU A 116 9.04 12.53 6.06
N ASN A 117 9.19 11.40 6.73
CA ASN A 117 8.43 11.01 7.94
C ASN A 117 6.90 11.05 7.76
N VAL A 118 6.42 10.88 6.53
CA VAL A 118 5.00 10.82 6.16
C VAL A 118 4.63 9.45 5.61
N TRP A 119 3.36 9.09 5.71
CA TRP A 119 2.84 7.87 5.08
C TRP A 119 2.66 8.06 3.58
N VAL A 120 3.10 7.06 2.82
CA VAL A 120 2.92 6.95 1.38
C VAL A 120 2.28 5.62 1.04
N MET A 121 1.48 5.60 -0.03
CA MET A 121 0.77 4.41 -0.45
C MET A 121 0.81 4.24 -1.97
N GLN A 122 0.82 2.99 -2.41
CA GLN A 122 0.59 2.63 -3.80
C GLN A 122 -0.46 1.52 -3.91
N ILE A 123 -1.36 1.63 -4.88
CA ILE A 123 -2.40 0.65 -5.21
C ILE A 123 -2.31 0.29 -6.69
N ARG A 124 -2.26 -1.01 -6.96
CA ARG A 124 -2.33 -1.61 -8.30
C ARG A 124 -3.14 -2.88 -8.26
N ALA A 125 -4.31 -2.90 -8.88
CA ALA A 125 -5.13 -4.11 -8.91
C ALA A 125 -4.41 -5.29 -9.59
N LYS A 126 -3.58 -5.01 -10.58
CA LYS A 126 -2.76 -5.99 -11.31
C LYS A 126 -1.37 -6.24 -10.71
N GLY A 127 -1.06 -5.65 -9.55
CA GLY A 127 0.24 -5.79 -8.92
C GLY A 127 1.15 -4.56 -9.03
N ILE A 128 1.93 -4.36 -7.98
CA ILE A 128 3.01 -3.38 -7.90
C ILE A 128 4.29 -4.11 -8.29
N TYR A 129 4.56 -4.21 -9.60
CA TYR A 129 5.81 -4.71 -10.18
C TYR A 129 6.38 -3.67 -11.12
#